data_AF-A0A961GNL9-F1
#
_entry.id   AF-A0A961GNL9-F1
#
_cell.length_a   1.000
_cell.length_b   1.000
_cell.length_c   1.000
_cell.angle_alpha   90.00
_cell.angle_beta   90.00
_cell.angle_gamma   90.00
#
_symmetry.space_group_name_H-M   'P 1'
#
loop_
_entity.id
_entity.type
_entity.pdbx_description
1 polymer ?
#
loop_
_entity_poly.entity_id
_entity_poly.type
_entity_poly.pdbx_seq_one_letter_code
_entity_poly.pdbx_strand_id
1 'polypeptide(L)'
;FDIEWDTAGRIYQWGLRVRDGQDERTARYEPVVSFETLDDAAELALAERAAAVIADLRGEAQRTGRTVAVYHWHHVEVSMTRKFACMTAALDGVTLDLLTWFNSTFRVRREASIKHVAQLFGFVWAVDDPGGRLSMNKIETARGDGPDALEARQWCLRYNESDVAAQAAIRDGIRKMF
;
A
#
# COMPACT_ATOMS: atom_id res chain seq x y z
N PHE A 1 -0.41 -1.83 -3.83
CA PHE A 1 -0.79 -1.97 -2.43
C PHE A 1 0.40 -1.58 -1.60
N ASP A 2 0.13 -1.19 -0.39
CA ASP A 2 1.13 -0.79 0.57
C ASP A 2 0.70 -1.28 1.96
N ILE A 3 1.64 -1.43 2.89
CA ILE A 3 1.36 -1.87 4.25
C ILE A 3 2.02 -0.96 5.27
N GLU A 4 1.33 -0.71 6.37
CA GLU A 4 1.93 -0.09 7.54
C GLU A 4 1.98 -1.08 8.70
N TRP A 5 3.08 -1.06 9.44
CA TRP A 5 3.25 -1.86 10.63
C TRP A 5 3.69 -1.02 11.82
N ASP A 6 3.38 -1.50 13.02
CA ASP A 6 3.79 -0.86 14.27
C ASP A 6 5.22 -1.23 14.70
N THR A 7 5.66 -0.71 15.84
CA THR A 7 7.01 -0.96 16.37
C THR A 7 7.25 -2.42 16.75
N ALA A 8 6.19 -3.23 16.94
CA ALA A 8 6.27 -4.67 17.15
C ALA A 8 6.25 -5.47 15.84
N GLY A 9 6.20 -4.81 14.67
CA GLY A 9 6.15 -5.45 13.37
C GLY A 9 4.78 -6.04 13.02
N ARG A 10 3.72 -5.59 13.69
CA ARG A 10 2.35 -6.00 13.39
C ARG A 10 1.76 -5.11 12.31
N ILE A 11 1.25 -5.73 11.25
CA ILE A 11 0.63 -5.00 10.14
C ILE A 11 -0.75 -4.52 10.60
N TYR A 12 -0.91 -3.21 10.73
CA TYR A 12 -2.17 -2.61 11.19
C TYR A 12 -2.98 -1.98 10.06
N GLN A 13 -2.39 -1.80 8.88
CA GLN A 13 -3.05 -1.20 7.73
C GLN A 13 -2.57 -1.80 6.42
N TRP A 14 -3.54 -2.07 5.55
CA TRP A 14 -3.35 -2.46 4.16
C TRP A 14 -3.96 -1.40 3.26
N GLY A 15 -3.12 -0.73 2.48
CA GLY A 15 -3.53 0.23 1.48
C GLY A 15 -3.82 -0.43 0.14
N LEU A 16 -5.06 -0.32 -0.35
CA LEU A 16 -5.43 -0.78 -1.68
C LEU A 16 -5.89 0.40 -2.52
N ARG A 17 -5.15 0.72 -3.58
CA ARG A 17 -5.62 1.59 -4.66
C ARG A 17 -6.09 0.72 -5.81
N VAL A 18 -7.41 0.67 -6.02
CA VAL A 18 -8.03 -0.14 -7.06
C VAL A 18 -8.43 0.76 -8.23
N ARG A 19 -8.10 0.34 -9.45
CA ARG A 19 -8.33 1.10 -10.70
C ARG A 19 -8.70 0.15 -11.82
N ASP A 20 -9.65 0.56 -12.66
CA ASP A 20 -10.02 -0.17 -13.87
C ASP A 20 -9.11 0.27 -15.03
N GLY A 21 -8.42 -0.68 -15.65
CA GLY A 21 -7.65 -0.40 -16.88
C GLY A 21 -6.57 0.68 -16.74
N GLN A 22 -6.08 0.96 -15.53
CA GLN A 22 -5.17 2.09 -15.25
C GLN A 22 -5.83 3.45 -15.50
N ASP A 23 -7.15 3.57 -15.39
CA ASP A 23 -7.83 4.86 -15.43
C ASP A 23 -7.86 5.47 -14.02
N GLU A 24 -7.18 6.60 -13.85
CA GLU A 24 -7.11 7.30 -12.57
C GLU A 24 -8.47 7.84 -12.10
N ARG A 25 -9.39 8.09 -13.03
CA ARG A 25 -10.75 8.57 -12.69
C ARG A 25 -11.60 7.49 -12.01
N THR A 26 -11.20 6.22 -12.14
CA THR A 26 -11.85 5.08 -11.49
C THR A 26 -11.18 4.70 -10.18
N ALA A 27 -10.12 5.43 -9.79
CA ALA A 27 -9.33 5.09 -8.63
C ALA A 27 -10.15 5.22 -7.35
N ARG A 28 -10.07 4.17 -6.54
CA ARG A 28 -10.65 4.12 -5.20
C ARG A 28 -9.59 3.63 -4.21
N TYR A 29 -9.54 4.29 -3.06
CA TYR A 29 -8.75 3.86 -1.93
C TYR A 29 -9.62 3.02 -1.00
N GLU A 30 -9.26 1.75 -0.83
CA GLU A 30 -9.99 0.76 -0.03
C GLU A 30 -9.07 0.22 1.08
N PRO A 31 -8.84 1.00 2.15
CA PRO A 31 -7.99 0.57 3.24
C PRO A 31 -8.64 -0.52 4.07
N VAL A 32 -7.85 -1.51 4.47
CA VAL A 32 -8.21 -2.45 5.55
C VAL A 32 -7.32 -2.15 6.75
N VAL A 33 -7.88 -1.57 7.80
CA VAL A 33 -7.14 -0.99 8.92
C VAL A 33 -7.73 -1.37 10.28
N SER A 34 -6.87 -1.46 11.30
CA SER A 34 -7.25 -1.43 12.70
C SER A 34 -6.34 -0.47 13.47
N PHE A 35 -6.94 0.41 14.26
CA PHE A 35 -6.22 1.29 15.19
C PHE A 35 -6.29 0.79 16.63
N GLU A 36 -6.72 -0.45 16.83
CA GLU A 36 -6.62 -1.11 18.13
C GLU A 36 -5.22 -1.72 18.32
N THR A 37 -4.88 -2.06 19.57
CA THR A 37 -3.70 -2.87 19.83
C THR A 37 -3.95 -4.29 19.30
N LEU A 38 -3.09 -4.76 18.41
CA LEU A 38 -3.23 -6.07 17.79
C LEU A 38 -2.51 -7.13 18.61
N ASP A 39 -3.20 -8.22 18.91
CA ASP A 39 -2.58 -9.51 19.21
C ASP A 39 -2.44 -10.34 17.92
N ASP A 40 -1.91 -11.56 18.03
CA ASP A 40 -1.69 -12.43 16.86
C ASP A 40 -3.01 -12.80 16.16
N ALA A 41 -4.10 -12.97 16.92
CA ALA A 41 -5.39 -13.36 16.37
C ALA A 41 -6.06 -12.18 15.63
N ALA A 42 -6.00 -10.98 16.21
CA ALA A 42 -6.52 -9.77 15.61
C ALA A 42 -5.73 -9.37 14.36
N GLU A 43 -4.40 -9.53 14.38
CA GLU A 43 -3.55 -9.28 13.21
C GLU A 43 -3.88 -10.26 12.07
N LEU A 44 -4.04 -11.55 12.36
CA LEU A 44 -4.46 -12.55 11.38
C LEU A 44 -5.85 -12.22 10.81
N ALA A 45 -6.83 -11.91 11.66
CA ALA A 45 -8.17 -11.55 11.21
C ALA A 45 -8.18 -10.29 10.33
N LEU A 46 -7.29 -9.34 10.57
CA LEU A 46 -7.10 -8.18 9.69
C LEU A 46 -6.51 -8.58 8.34
N ALA A 47 -5.50 -9.47 8.33
CA ALA A 47 -4.93 -10.01 7.11
C ALA A 47 -5.94 -10.83 6.28
N GLU A 48 -6.81 -11.61 6.92
CA GLU A 48 -7.89 -12.33 6.25
C GLU A 48 -8.88 -11.38 5.56
N ARG A 49 -9.23 -10.26 6.20
CA ARG A 49 -10.07 -9.23 5.56
C ARG A 49 -9.38 -8.62 4.33
N ALA A 50 -8.09 -8.30 4.42
CA ALA A 50 -7.34 -7.77 3.28
C ALA A 50 -7.23 -8.79 2.14
N ALA A 51 -6.96 -10.06 2.47
CA ALA A 51 -6.92 -11.16 1.50
C ALA A 51 -8.27 -11.36 0.80
N ALA A 52 -9.38 -11.25 1.53
CA ALA A 52 -10.73 -11.37 0.98
C ALA A 52 -11.00 -10.27 -0.08
N VAL A 53 -10.63 -9.01 0.20
CA VAL A 53 -10.78 -7.93 -0.78
C VAL A 53 -10.02 -8.23 -2.08
N ILE A 54 -8.78 -8.71 -1.98
CA ILE A 54 -7.98 -9.08 -3.16
C ILE A 54 -8.59 -10.27 -3.91
N ALA A 55 -9.06 -11.28 -3.19
CA ALA A 55 -9.70 -12.45 -3.77
C ALA A 55 -11.00 -12.08 -4.51
N ASP A 56 -11.81 -11.19 -3.95
CA ASP A 56 -13.04 -10.68 -4.57
C ASP A 56 -12.74 -9.92 -5.86
N LEU A 57 -11.71 -9.06 -5.86
CA LEU A 57 -11.25 -8.36 -7.07
C LEU A 57 -10.81 -9.33 -8.17
N ARG A 58 -10.10 -10.40 -7.80
CA ARG A 58 -9.69 -11.45 -8.75
C ARG A 58 -10.90 -12.20 -9.30
N GLY A 59 -11.85 -12.56 -8.44
CA GLY A 59 -13.09 -13.24 -8.83
C GLY A 59 -13.95 -12.40 -9.78
N GLU A 60 -14.10 -11.11 -9.49
CA GLU A 60 -14.81 -10.15 -10.37
C GLU A 60 -14.11 -10.02 -11.73
N ALA A 61 -12.79 -9.85 -11.74
CA ALA A 61 -12.03 -9.76 -12.98
C ALA A 61 -12.18 -11.03 -13.82
N GLN A 62 -12.06 -12.21 -13.21
CA GLN A 62 -12.23 -13.48 -13.92
C GLN A 62 -13.65 -13.62 -14.51
N ARG A 63 -14.69 -13.29 -13.74
CA ARG A 63 -16.08 -13.32 -14.22
C ARG A 63 -16.34 -12.35 -15.37
N THR A 64 -15.62 -11.23 -15.43
CA THR A 64 -15.76 -10.21 -16.48
C THR A 64 -14.74 -10.35 -17.62
N GLY A 65 -13.97 -11.45 -17.66
CA GLY A 65 -12.96 -11.68 -18.70
C GLY A 65 -11.77 -10.69 -18.64
N ARG A 66 -11.53 -10.11 -17.47
CA ARG A 66 -10.43 -9.18 -17.17
C ARG A 66 -9.34 -9.87 -16.36
N THR A 67 -8.20 -9.20 -16.21
CA THR A 67 -7.08 -9.65 -15.35
C THR A 67 -6.83 -8.65 -14.23
N VAL A 68 -6.21 -9.13 -13.15
CA VAL A 68 -5.76 -8.31 -12.02
C VAL A 68 -4.24 -8.33 -11.96
N ALA A 69 -3.65 -7.17 -11.71
CA ALA A 69 -2.25 -7.03 -11.37
C ALA A 69 -2.13 -6.18 -10.10
N VAL A 70 -1.37 -6.66 -9.12
CA VAL A 70 -1.16 -6.06 -7.82
C VAL A 70 0.25 -5.49 -7.76
N TYR A 71 0.37 -4.17 -7.76
CA TYR A 71 1.66 -3.50 -7.71
C TYR A 71 2.08 -3.27 -6.27
N HIS A 72 3.38 -3.24 -6.01
CA HIS A 72 3.96 -2.79 -4.74
C HIS A 72 5.27 -2.07 -5.03
N TRP A 73 5.73 -1.20 -4.13
CA TRP A 73 6.94 -0.45 -4.39
C TRP A 73 8.18 -1.32 -4.21
N HIS A 74 8.35 -1.94 -3.05
CA HIS A 74 9.53 -2.68 -2.67
C HIS A 74 9.15 -4.13 -2.27
N HIS A 75 10.13 -5.04 -2.21
CA HIS A 75 9.83 -6.44 -1.89
C HIS A 75 9.38 -6.65 -0.44
N VAL A 76 9.57 -5.64 0.44
CA VAL A 76 9.35 -5.82 1.89
C VAL A 76 7.86 -5.95 2.19
N GLU A 77 7.05 -5.25 1.40
CA GLU A 77 5.58 -5.26 1.40
C GLU A 77 5.02 -6.65 1.09
N VAL A 78 5.75 -7.49 0.35
CA VAL A 78 5.35 -8.89 0.11
C VAL A 78 6.03 -9.83 1.10
N SER A 79 7.29 -9.59 1.50
CA SER A 79 7.97 -10.49 2.44
C SER A 79 7.34 -10.47 3.83
N MET A 80 6.92 -9.29 4.32
CA MET A 80 6.27 -9.13 5.62
C MET A 80 4.93 -9.86 5.72
N THR A 81 4.27 -10.10 4.59
CA THR A 81 2.91 -10.63 4.53
C THR A 81 2.88 -12.14 4.42
N ARG A 82 4.01 -12.78 4.09
CA ARG A 82 4.16 -14.23 3.94
C ARG A 82 3.88 -15.01 5.22
N LYS A 83 3.94 -14.35 6.39
CA LYS A 83 3.50 -14.95 7.65
C LYS A 83 2.00 -15.30 7.66
N PHE A 84 1.22 -14.73 6.75
CA PHE A 84 -0.20 -15.05 6.56
C PHE A 84 -0.41 -15.90 5.31
N ALA A 85 -0.86 -17.15 5.50
CA ALA A 85 -1.16 -18.05 4.39
C ALA A 85 -2.25 -17.50 3.45
N CYS A 86 -3.25 -16.81 4.01
CA CYS A 86 -4.33 -16.16 3.25
C CYS A 86 -3.78 -15.09 2.30
N MET A 87 -2.83 -14.26 2.74
CA MET A 87 -2.21 -13.23 1.90
C MET A 87 -1.32 -13.83 0.82
N THR A 88 -0.56 -14.89 1.15
CA THR A 88 0.24 -15.62 0.16
C THR A 88 -0.65 -16.15 -0.97
N ALA A 89 -1.78 -16.77 -0.64
CA ALA A 89 -2.73 -17.27 -1.62
C ALA A 89 -3.39 -16.13 -2.45
N ALA A 90 -3.77 -15.03 -1.79
CA ALA A 90 -4.43 -13.91 -2.45
C ALA A 90 -3.53 -13.21 -3.48
N LEU A 91 -2.23 -13.07 -3.17
CA LEU A 91 -1.23 -12.39 -3.98
C LEU A 91 -0.53 -13.29 -5.02
N ASP A 92 -0.72 -14.60 -4.95
CA ASP A 92 0.00 -15.54 -5.82
C ASP A 92 -0.20 -15.25 -7.31
N GLY A 93 0.92 -15.18 -8.03
CA GLY A 93 0.98 -14.95 -9.48
C GLY A 93 0.52 -13.58 -9.98
N VAL A 94 0.11 -12.65 -9.11
CA VAL A 94 -0.44 -11.34 -9.53
C VAL A 94 0.40 -10.14 -9.10
N THR A 95 1.47 -10.33 -8.32
CA THR A 95 2.29 -9.23 -7.81
C THR A 95 3.35 -8.73 -8.80
N LEU A 96 3.55 -7.42 -8.86
CA LEU A 96 4.59 -6.77 -9.65
C LEU A 96 5.38 -5.76 -8.80
N ASP A 97 6.69 -5.98 -8.71
CA ASP A 97 7.63 -5.13 -7.97
C ASP A 97 8.04 -3.92 -8.81
N LEU A 98 7.54 -2.75 -8.44
CA LEU A 98 7.77 -1.51 -9.18
C LEU A 98 9.20 -0.99 -9.04
N LEU A 99 9.85 -1.14 -7.89
CA LEU A 99 11.23 -0.70 -7.72
C LEU A 99 12.18 -1.56 -8.53
N THR A 100 11.97 -2.87 -8.57
CA THR A 100 12.75 -3.79 -9.41
C THR A 100 12.59 -3.42 -10.88
N TRP A 101 11.36 -3.15 -11.32
CA TRP A 101 11.10 -2.68 -12.69
C TRP A 101 11.73 -1.29 -12.97
N PHE A 102 11.66 -0.37 -12.01
CA PHE A 102 12.28 0.95 -12.12
C PHE A 102 13.79 0.84 -12.26
N ASN A 103 14.45 0.05 -11.42
CA ASN A 103 15.91 -0.13 -11.43
C ASN A 103 16.43 -0.94 -12.64
N SER A 104 15.58 -1.72 -13.31
CA SER A 104 15.95 -2.36 -14.58
C SER A 104 15.95 -1.37 -15.75
N THR A 105 15.18 -0.28 -15.64
CA THR A 105 15.03 0.75 -16.68
C THR A 105 15.95 1.94 -16.45
N PHE A 106 16.10 2.38 -15.18
CA PHE A 106 16.80 3.61 -14.82
C PHE A 106 18.04 3.33 -13.97
N ARG A 107 19.11 4.09 -14.21
CA ARG A 107 20.31 4.10 -13.36
C ARG A 107 20.20 5.24 -12.34
N VAL A 108 19.87 4.91 -11.11
CA VAL A 108 19.70 5.90 -10.04
C VAL A 108 21.05 6.15 -9.36
N ARG A 109 21.48 7.42 -9.30
CA ARG A 109 22.72 7.85 -8.62
C ARG A 109 22.56 8.06 -7.10
N ARG A 110 21.31 8.10 -6.62
CA ARG A 110 20.91 8.28 -5.22
C ARG A 110 19.91 7.17 -4.82
N GLU A 111 19.36 7.25 -3.63
CA GLU A 111 18.34 6.32 -3.15
C GLU A 111 17.08 6.34 -4.03
N ALA A 112 16.67 5.17 -4.49
CA ALA A 112 15.45 4.96 -5.26
C ALA A 112 14.24 4.76 -4.33
N SER A 113 14.07 5.65 -3.35
CA SER A 113 12.89 5.64 -2.48
C SER A 113 11.66 6.13 -3.25
N ILE A 114 10.47 5.59 -2.94
CA ILE A 114 9.21 6.02 -3.59
C ILE A 114 8.99 7.53 -3.50
N LYS A 115 9.37 8.17 -2.38
CA LYS A 115 9.22 9.62 -2.14
C LYS A 115 9.89 10.47 -3.20
N HIS A 116 11.17 10.19 -3.41
CA HIS A 116 11.97 10.88 -4.40
C HIS A 116 11.51 10.55 -5.81
N VAL A 117 11.26 9.27 -6.11
CA VAL A 117 10.89 8.85 -7.47
C VAL A 117 9.53 9.42 -7.87
N ALA A 118 8.51 9.38 -7.00
CA ALA A 118 7.18 9.90 -7.27
C ALA A 118 7.20 11.40 -7.60
N GLN A 119 8.02 12.19 -6.89
CA GLN A 119 8.18 13.62 -7.16
C GLN A 119 8.76 13.89 -8.56
N LEU A 120 9.62 13.02 -9.09
CA LEU A 120 10.12 13.13 -10.47
C LEU A 120 8.99 12.97 -11.51
N PHE A 121 7.90 12.31 -11.14
CA PHE A 121 6.69 12.18 -11.95
C PHE A 121 5.61 13.22 -11.58
N GLY A 122 5.99 14.28 -10.85
CA GLY A 122 5.09 15.38 -10.48
C GLY A 122 4.10 15.04 -9.36
N PHE A 123 4.29 13.92 -8.64
CA PHE A 123 3.43 13.56 -7.53
C PHE A 123 3.64 14.48 -6.32
N VAL A 124 2.55 14.91 -5.70
CA VAL A 124 2.54 15.74 -4.49
C VAL A 124 1.99 14.91 -3.34
N TRP A 125 2.76 14.80 -2.26
CA TRP A 125 2.37 14.06 -1.07
C TRP A 125 1.29 14.81 -0.29
N ALA A 126 0.31 14.09 0.26
CA ALA A 126 -0.75 14.69 1.07
C ALA A 126 -0.31 15.04 2.51
N VAL A 127 0.94 14.72 2.88
CA VAL A 127 1.52 14.99 4.20
C VAL A 127 2.91 15.60 4.04
N ASP A 128 3.26 16.53 4.93
CA ASP A 128 4.49 17.35 4.84
C ASP A 128 5.79 16.56 5.11
N ASP A 129 5.72 15.51 5.94
CA ASP A 129 6.84 14.59 6.21
C ASP A 129 6.37 13.14 6.06
N PRO A 130 6.46 12.55 4.86
CA PRO A 130 6.03 11.17 4.63
C PRO A 130 6.98 10.13 5.27
N GLY A 131 7.81 10.47 6.26
CA GLY A 131 8.72 9.56 6.97
C GLY A 131 8.04 8.29 7.54
N GLY A 132 8.50 7.08 7.17
CA GLY A 132 8.01 5.83 7.80
C GLY A 132 8.27 5.75 9.31
N ARG A 133 9.26 6.51 9.82
CA ARG A 133 9.45 6.68 11.26
C ARG A 133 8.35 7.52 11.91
N LEU A 134 7.79 8.49 11.19
CA LEU A 134 6.66 9.28 11.67
C LEU A 134 5.38 8.43 11.68
N SER A 135 5.18 7.55 10.70
CA SER A 135 4.02 6.63 10.70
C SER A 135 4.01 5.70 11.91
N MET A 136 5.17 5.15 12.30
CA MET A 136 5.31 4.35 13.52
C MET A 136 4.97 5.11 14.83
N ASN A 137 5.23 6.43 14.89
CA ASN A 137 4.81 7.24 16.04
C ASN A 137 3.32 7.58 15.99
N LYS A 138 2.79 7.81 14.79
CA LYS A 138 1.39 8.19 14.59
C LYS A 138 0.43 7.07 14.95
N ILE A 139 0.78 5.81 14.71
CA ILE A 139 -0.07 4.67 15.14
C ILE A 139 -0.24 4.61 16.66
N GLU A 140 0.81 4.91 17.45
CA GLU A 140 0.71 4.93 18.91
C GLU A 140 -0.24 6.04 19.40
N THR A 141 -0.21 7.22 18.76
CA THR A 141 -1.21 8.27 19.03
C THR A 141 -2.61 7.87 18.57
N ALA A 142 -2.72 7.22 17.40
CA ALA A 142 -4.00 6.80 16.82
C ALA A 142 -4.75 5.76 17.68
N ARG A 143 -4.01 4.96 18.46
CA ARG A 143 -4.53 3.99 19.43
C ARG A 143 -5.14 4.64 20.69
N GLY A 144 -4.80 5.90 20.96
CA GLY A 144 -5.36 6.64 22.09
C GLY A 144 -6.81 7.08 21.89
N ASP A 145 -7.26 7.95 22.78
CA ASP A 145 -8.60 8.55 22.77
C ASP A 145 -8.54 10.07 22.52
N GLY A 146 -9.68 10.63 22.11
CA GLY A 146 -9.84 12.08 21.94
C GLY A 146 -9.42 12.62 20.58
N PRO A 147 -9.39 13.96 20.42
CA PRO A 147 -9.17 14.62 19.14
C PRO A 147 -7.83 14.27 18.48
N ASP A 148 -6.75 14.20 19.25
CA ASP A 148 -5.41 13.89 18.75
C ASP A 148 -5.33 12.49 18.14
N ALA A 149 -6.01 11.52 18.76
CA ALA A 149 -6.10 10.16 18.22
C ALA A 149 -6.88 10.13 16.90
N LEU A 150 -7.99 10.87 16.81
CA LEU A 150 -8.76 10.98 15.56
C LEU A 150 -7.93 11.62 14.43
N GLU A 151 -7.17 12.67 14.74
CA GLU A 151 -6.28 13.31 13.77
C GLU A 151 -5.16 12.36 13.32
N ALA A 152 -4.57 11.61 14.25
CA ALA A 152 -3.54 10.63 13.95
C ALA A 152 -4.07 9.49 13.06
N ARG A 153 -5.29 8.98 13.31
CA ARG A 153 -5.95 7.99 12.44
C ARG A 153 -6.11 8.50 11.02
N GLN A 154 -6.61 9.73 10.88
CA GLN A 154 -6.75 10.35 9.55
C GLN A 154 -5.40 10.57 8.88
N TRP A 155 -4.37 10.93 9.65
CA TRP A 155 -3.02 11.08 9.12
C TRP A 155 -2.49 9.75 8.57
N CYS A 156 -2.63 8.63 9.30
CA CYS A 156 -2.21 7.29 8.84
C CYS A 156 -2.91 6.89 7.55
N LEU A 157 -4.22 7.16 7.43
CA LEU A 157 -4.98 6.90 6.21
C LEU A 157 -4.47 7.74 5.04
N ARG A 158 -4.29 9.06 5.21
CA ARG A 158 -3.79 9.95 4.14
C ARG A 158 -2.36 9.62 3.70
N TYR A 159 -1.53 9.23 4.65
CA TYR A 159 -0.15 8.83 4.39
C TYR A 159 -0.11 7.59 3.48
N ASN A 160 -0.77 6.52 3.90
CA ASN A 160 -0.79 5.27 3.15
C ASN A 160 -1.58 5.39 1.82
N GLU A 161 -2.64 6.20 1.76
CA GLU A 161 -3.31 6.55 0.50
C GLU A 161 -2.34 7.22 -0.48
N SER A 162 -1.47 8.11 0.03
CA SER A 162 -0.44 8.76 -0.77
C SER A 162 0.60 7.76 -1.27
N ASP A 163 1.01 6.77 -0.47
CA ASP A 163 1.96 5.74 -0.91
C ASP A 163 1.40 4.92 -2.09
N VAL A 164 0.16 4.45 -2.00
CA VAL A 164 -0.44 3.69 -3.10
C VAL A 164 -0.76 4.56 -4.33
N ALA A 165 -1.04 5.85 -4.15
CA ALA A 165 -1.19 6.81 -5.24
C ALA A 165 0.15 7.15 -5.90
N ALA A 166 1.23 7.26 -5.13
CA ALA A 166 2.59 7.47 -5.62
C ALA A 166 3.04 6.30 -6.51
N GLN A 167 2.78 5.06 -6.08
CA GLN A 167 3.05 3.86 -6.90
C GLN A 167 2.35 3.94 -8.26
N ALA A 168 1.08 4.37 -8.29
CA ALA A 168 0.31 4.55 -9.51
C ALA A 168 0.88 5.69 -10.40
N ALA A 169 1.22 6.84 -9.81
CA ALA A 169 1.79 7.97 -10.52
C ALA A 169 3.13 7.62 -11.20
N ILE A 170 4.00 6.90 -10.49
CA ILE A 170 5.28 6.41 -11.04
C ILE A 170 5.02 5.48 -12.22
N ARG A 171 4.16 4.48 -12.04
CA ARG A 171 3.85 3.51 -13.10
C ARG A 171 3.31 4.19 -14.36
N ASP A 172 2.33 5.07 -14.20
CA ASP A 172 1.69 5.77 -15.30
C ASP A 172 2.68 6.72 -15.99
N GLY A 173 3.56 7.35 -15.22
CA GLY A 173 4.63 8.20 -15.70
C GLY A 173 5.65 7.44 -16.55
N ILE A 174 6.17 6.31 -16.06
CA ILE A 174 7.10 5.46 -16.81
C ILE A 174 6.46 4.97 -18.11
N ARG A 175 5.19 4.54 -18.06
CA ARG A 175 4.49 4.06 -19.26
C ARG A 175 4.37 5.12 -20.33
N LYS A 176 4.14 6.40 -19.98
CA LYS A 176 4.05 7.51 -20.96
C LYS A 176 5.38 7.82 -21.66
N MET A 177 6.51 7.27 -21.17
CA MET A 177 7.83 7.47 -21.78
C MET A 177 8.12 6.50 -22.93
N PHE A 178 7.25 5.50 -23.16
CA PHE A 178 7.36 4.47 -24.21
C PHE A 178 6.05 4.34 -24.99
#